data_AF-A0AB34JY11-F1
#
_entry.id   AF-A0AB34JY11-F1
#
_cell.length_a   1.000
_cell.length_b   1.000
_cell.length_c   1.000
_cell.angle_alpha   90.00
_cell.angle_beta   90.00
_cell.angle_gamma   90.00
#
_symmetry.space_group_name_H-M   'P 1'
#
loop_
_entity.id
_entity.type
_entity.pdbx_description
1 polymer ?
#
loop_
_entity_poly.entity_id
_entity_poly.type
_entity_poly.pdbx_seq_one_letter_code
_entity_poly.pdbx_strand_id
1 'polypeptide(L)'
;MRYTVLSYSSAQAKSYCYDIVVGQRVWQNQYVNVASSCSASAFSGGLNSDAVVSLGNSNGTWGENGQSFTGGSYGPGCATSDQLRRATLTTEIVEGSITAVEATVNEPSACTYEIHLRGTVSLLTVPPSFPPSLPWPHGPSPSPQPSPPPSQPSPPLPPAPPTSPALPPPPPTSPAGASPAGAAGNDPIFVGADGIPYRVDGQAGRAFNLISSPCLSVNSEVQKVPPRFQYPQLGLTSTVFGSMHISVGCRNTTKRIGPGLSSNNSQRTRVDARFDVLSGAILCRMPSKGYPEVRCNTVPGLQVVEYYSECDLEDMSCEWFPISAKWSRSLSLAHVQPGITQTRLAIGNSLLVFTRDSLRQGDIVSCDDFWRWPKARKACHLVAQHLSAAGVPQNSVSLSEEVVRRYLAILAAYRGMLVPAHSVFYFFHLAVEHLDEHDFSDPALLHGLLGQRLLSPRPVQNRYSTVIHPDHILKSAGAVNILVSDLGSQGEGFIEGTYHDYMVPSLDNHCAFPFSQFLGDEC
;
A
#
# COMPACT_ATOMS: atom_id res chain seq x y z
N MET A 1 14.29 -8.61 -7.10
CA MET A 1 15.68 -8.22 -6.78
C MET A 1 16.60 -8.77 -7.84
N ARG A 2 17.75 -8.14 -8.07
CA ARG A 2 18.72 -8.55 -9.09
C ARG A 2 20.08 -8.79 -8.44
N TYR A 3 20.67 -9.95 -8.72
CA TYR A 3 22.00 -10.35 -8.27
C TYR A 3 22.85 -10.67 -9.49
N THR A 4 24.07 -10.13 -9.52
CA THR A 4 25.07 -10.52 -10.51
C THR A 4 26.23 -11.16 -9.77
N VAL A 5 26.47 -12.44 -10.05
CA VAL A 5 27.35 -13.28 -9.25
C VAL A 5 28.24 -14.14 -10.13
N LEU A 6 29.51 -14.27 -9.75
CA LEU A 6 30.42 -15.23 -10.36
C LEU A 6 30.35 -16.53 -9.56
N SER A 7 30.09 -17.65 -10.23
CA SER A 7 30.04 -18.96 -9.57
C SER A 7 30.75 -20.03 -10.39
N TYR A 8 31.43 -20.95 -9.70
CA TYR A 8 32.18 -22.04 -10.31
C TYR A 8 31.27 -23.24 -10.60
N SER A 9 31.17 -23.63 -11.87
CA SER A 9 30.50 -24.87 -12.26
C SER A 9 31.48 -26.03 -12.11
N SER A 10 31.21 -26.94 -11.18
CA SER A 10 31.96 -28.18 -11.01
C SER A 10 31.85 -29.10 -12.23
N ALA A 11 30.66 -29.17 -12.85
CA ALA A 11 30.39 -30.00 -14.02
C ALA A 11 31.26 -29.63 -15.23
N GLN A 12 31.58 -28.34 -15.39
CA GLN A 12 32.34 -27.82 -16.53
C GLN A 12 33.75 -27.34 -16.15
N ALA A 13 34.14 -27.50 -14.88
CA ALA A 13 35.39 -27.00 -14.31
C ALA A 13 35.70 -25.53 -14.67
N LYS A 14 34.67 -24.68 -14.71
CA LYS A 14 34.78 -23.28 -15.18
C LYS A 14 33.83 -22.37 -14.41
N SER A 15 34.29 -21.14 -14.13
CA SER A 15 33.45 -20.08 -13.57
C SER A 15 32.61 -19.39 -14.64
N TYR A 16 31.37 -19.07 -14.29
CA TYR A 16 30.45 -18.32 -15.12
C TYR A 16 29.87 -17.15 -14.34
N CYS A 17 29.54 -16.07 -15.06
CA CYS A 17 28.77 -14.97 -14.51
C CYS A 17 27.28 -15.23 -14.69
N TYR A 18 26.50 -15.03 -13.63
CA TYR A 18 25.06 -15.23 -13.61
C TYR A 18 24.33 -13.94 -13.28
N ASP A 19 23.21 -13.69 -13.97
CA ASP A 19 22.26 -12.61 -13.70
C ASP A 19 20.96 -13.22 -13.19
N ILE A 20 20.72 -13.09 -11.89
CA ILE A 20 19.58 -13.70 -11.20
C ILE A 20 18.61 -12.58 -10.83
N VAL A 21 17.45 -12.56 -11.47
CA VAL A 21 16.36 -11.64 -11.12
C VAL A 21 15.25 -12.45 -10.44
N VAL A 22 15.25 -12.43 -9.11
CA VAL A 22 14.25 -13.12 -8.27
C VAL A 22 12.84 -12.69 -8.67
N GLY A 23 11.97 -13.66 -8.90
CA GLY A 23 10.61 -13.42 -9.41
C GLY A 23 10.49 -13.36 -10.93
N GLN A 24 11.60 -13.29 -11.68
CA GLN A 24 11.57 -13.00 -13.11
C GLN A 24 12.36 -14.00 -13.96
N ARG A 25 13.69 -14.06 -13.83
CA ARG A 25 14.55 -14.81 -14.77
C ARG A 25 15.94 -15.12 -14.22
N VAL A 26 16.62 -16.08 -14.84
CA VAL A 26 18.04 -16.36 -14.60
C VAL A 26 18.78 -16.50 -15.93
N TRP A 27 19.87 -15.75 -16.11
CA TRP A 27 20.77 -15.89 -17.27
C TRP A 27 22.20 -16.23 -16.84
N GLN A 28 22.94 -16.88 -17.74
CA GLN A 28 24.35 -17.21 -17.61
C GLN A 28 25.11 -16.61 -18.80
N ASN A 29 26.23 -15.93 -18.53
CA ASN A 29 27.15 -15.48 -19.56
C ASN A 29 28.28 -16.51 -19.73
N GLN A 30 28.41 -17.07 -20.94
CA GLN A 30 29.33 -18.17 -21.26
C GLN A 30 30.81 -17.75 -21.39
N TYR A 31 31.06 -16.44 -21.57
CA TYR A 31 32.40 -15.90 -21.81
C TYR A 31 32.98 -15.13 -20.62
N VAL A 32 32.15 -14.70 -19.67
CA VAL A 32 32.61 -14.00 -18.47
C VAL A 32 32.86 -14.99 -17.33
N ASN A 33 34.15 -15.19 -17.04
CA ASN A 33 34.63 -16.16 -16.04
C ASN A 33 35.52 -15.53 -14.94
N VAL A 34 35.65 -14.20 -14.90
CA VAL A 34 36.42 -13.46 -13.90
C VAL A 34 35.56 -12.44 -13.16
N ALA A 35 35.83 -12.24 -11.88
CA ALA A 35 34.97 -11.44 -10.99
C ALA A 35 34.89 -9.96 -11.42
N SER A 36 36.00 -9.37 -11.86
CA SER A 36 36.06 -7.97 -12.28
C SER A 36 35.20 -7.64 -13.51
N SER A 37 34.88 -8.64 -14.32
CA SER A 37 34.04 -8.49 -15.51
C SER A 37 32.60 -8.96 -15.29
N CYS A 38 32.29 -9.54 -14.12
CA CYS A 38 30.96 -10.03 -13.80
C CYS A 38 30.11 -8.91 -13.18
N SER A 39 29.39 -8.19 -14.04
CA SER A 39 28.53 -7.06 -13.66
C SER A 39 27.24 -7.05 -14.49
N ALA A 40 26.27 -6.24 -14.09
CA ALA A 40 24.99 -6.14 -14.81
C ALA A 40 25.15 -5.75 -16.29
N SER A 41 26.22 -5.04 -16.66
CA SER A 41 26.53 -4.69 -18.05
C SER A 41 27.05 -5.87 -18.87
N ALA A 42 27.53 -6.96 -18.26
CA ALA A 42 27.87 -8.19 -18.97
C ALA A 42 26.65 -8.86 -19.63
N PHE A 43 25.44 -8.39 -19.34
CA PHE A 43 24.17 -8.91 -19.85
C PHE A 43 23.41 -7.87 -20.70
N SER A 44 24.00 -6.70 -20.99
CA SER A 44 23.34 -5.64 -21.76
C SER A 44 23.37 -5.85 -23.27
N GLY A 45 24.18 -6.78 -23.79
CA GLY A 45 24.36 -7.08 -25.22
C GLY A 45 23.16 -7.73 -25.92
N GLY A 46 21.98 -7.77 -25.28
CA GLY A 46 20.77 -8.37 -25.83
C GLY A 46 20.67 -9.88 -25.61
N LEU A 47 19.43 -10.32 -25.45
CA LEU A 47 18.97 -11.70 -25.19
C LEU A 47 19.31 -12.74 -26.26
N ASN A 48 19.94 -12.32 -27.37
CA ASN A 48 20.18 -13.10 -28.57
C ASN A 48 21.67 -13.19 -28.94
N SER A 49 22.58 -12.90 -28.01
CA SER A 49 24.00 -13.15 -28.24
C SER A 49 24.36 -14.57 -27.82
N ASP A 50 25.18 -15.26 -28.60
CA ASP A 50 25.74 -16.58 -28.23
C ASP A 50 26.50 -16.55 -26.89
N ALA A 51 26.78 -15.35 -26.39
CA ALA A 51 27.41 -15.08 -25.10
C ALA A 51 26.49 -15.28 -23.89
N VAL A 52 25.18 -15.10 -24.03
CA VAL A 52 24.25 -15.11 -22.89
C VAL A 52 23.16 -16.14 -23.13
N VAL A 53 23.11 -17.15 -22.27
CA VAL A 53 22.09 -18.20 -22.32
C VAL A 53 21.09 -18.03 -21.19
N SER A 54 19.81 -18.22 -21.49
CA SER A 54 18.75 -18.23 -20.49
C SER A 54 18.74 -19.57 -19.77
N LEU A 55 18.72 -19.55 -18.44
CA LEU A 55 18.47 -20.73 -17.61
C LEU A 55 16.97 -20.90 -17.29
N GLY A 56 16.14 -19.95 -17.69
CA GLY A 56 14.69 -19.99 -17.56
C GLY A 56 14.08 -18.69 -17.06
N ASN A 57 12.77 -18.59 -17.22
CA ASN A 57 11.92 -17.56 -16.63
C ASN A 57 11.18 -18.16 -15.43
N SER A 58 10.89 -17.32 -14.45
CA SER A 58 10.14 -17.70 -13.25
C SER A 58 8.78 -18.26 -13.63
N ASN A 59 8.44 -19.44 -13.11
CA ASN A 59 7.12 -20.03 -13.29
C ASN A 59 6.08 -19.51 -12.29
N GLY A 60 6.45 -18.55 -11.43
CA GLY A 60 5.58 -17.98 -10.41
C GLY A 60 6.15 -18.04 -8.98
N THR A 61 5.26 -18.24 -8.02
CA THR A 61 5.49 -18.07 -6.57
C THR A 61 6.59 -18.96 -6.01
N TRP A 62 7.27 -18.44 -4.99
CA TRP A 62 8.26 -19.15 -4.18
C TRP A 62 7.59 -20.32 -3.44
N GLY A 63 8.07 -21.55 -3.65
CA GLY A 63 7.58 -22.76 -2.99
C GLY A 63 8.46 -23.22 -1.83
N GLU A 64 8.09 -24.34 -1.20
CA GLU A 64 8.89 -24.98 -0.13
C GLU A 64 10.32 -25.33 -0.58
N ASN A 65 10.49 -25.66 -1.86
CA ASN A 65 11.77 -26.02 -2.47
C ASN A 65 12.47 -24.83 -3.17
N GLY A 66 12.03 -23.59 -2.90
CA GLY A 66 12.54 -22.39 -3.55
C GLY A 66 11.76 -21.98 -4.80
N GLN A 67 12.39 -21.22 -5.68
CA GLN A 67 11.80 -20.70 -6.92
C GLN A 67 12.29 -21.48 -8.14
N SER A 68 11.35 -21.93 -8.98
CA SER A 68 11.67 -22.65 -10.21
C SER A 68 11.68 -21.70 -11.42
N PHE A 69 12.64 -21.93 -12.32
CA PHE A 69 12.81 -21.24 -13.58
C PHE A 69 12.81 -22.26 -14.71
N THR A 70 11.93 -22.09 -15.69
CA THR A 70 11.76 -23.02 -16.82
C THR A 70 11.75 -22.28 -18.16
N GLY A 71 11.82 -23.02 -19.27
CA GLY A 71 11.80 -22.43 -20.61
C GLY A 71 13.10 -21.68 -20.96
N GLY A 72 14.25 -22.14 -20.47
CA GLY A 72 15.55 -21.59 -20.81
C GLY A 72 15.99 -21.89 -22.25
N SER A 73 17.18 -21.43 -22.62
CA SER A 73 17.76 -21.67 -23.95
C SER A 73 18.17 -23.14 -24.12
N TYR A 74 18.08 -23.65 -25.35
CA TYR A 74 18.63 -24.96 -25.72
C TYR A 74 20.16 -25.00 -25.56
N GLY A 75 20.70 -26.14 -25.13
CA GLY A 75 22.14 -26.36 -24.97
C GLY A 75 22.58 -27.71 -25.53
N PRO A 76 23.72 -27.77 -26.25
CA PRO A 76 24.31 -29.06 -26.60
C PRO A 76 24.69 -29.79 -25.31
N GLY A 77 24.21 -31.02 -25.14
CA GLY A 77 24.49 -31.87 -23.98
C GLY A 77 23.40 -31.96 -22.93
N CYS A 78 22.24 -31.30 -23.08
CA CYS A 78 21.08 -31.57 -22.22
C CYS A 78 20.72 -33.07 -22.26
N ALA A 79 20.18 -33.61 -21.16
CA ALA A 79 19.97 -35.05 -21.01
C ALA A 79 19.05 -35.65 -22.10
N THR A 80 18.13 -34.83 -22.64
CA THR A 80 17.33 -35.16 -23.81
C THR A 80 17.37 -34.02 -24.84
N SER A 81 17.08 -34.34 -26.11
CA SER A 81 17.11 -33.36 -27.21
C SER A 81 16.06 -32.26 -27.08
N ASP A 82 15.00 -32.50 -26.32
CA ASP A 82 13.88 -31.59 -26.04
C ASP A 82 14.01 -30.85 -24.70
N GLN A 83 15.00 -31.20 -23.86
CA GLN A 83 15.19 -30.53 -22.59
C GLN A 83 15.78 -29.13 -22.79
N LEU A 84 15.02 -28.12 -22.41
CA LEU A 84 15.49 -26.74 -22.24
C LEU A 84 16.16 -26.56 -20.88
N ARG A 85 17.06 -25.57 -20.77
CA ARG A 85 17.65 -25.22 -19.47
C ARG A 85 16.57 -24.83 -18.47
N ARG A 86 16.77 -25.26 -17.22
CA ARG A 86 15.92 -24.94 -16.07
C ARG A 86 16.78 -24.74 -14.83
N ALA A 87 16.32 -23.90 -13.91
CA ALA A 87 17.02 -23.65 -12.66
C ALA A 87 16.07 -23.69 -11.45
N THR A 88 16.58 -24.11 -10.30
CA THR A 88 15.91 -23.95 -9.01
C THR A 88 16.75 -23.02 -8.14
N LEU A 89 16.14 -22.00 -7.57
CA LEU A 89 16.77 -21.03 -6.70
C LEU A 89 16.33 -21.24 -5.25
N THR A 90 17.29 -21.42 -4.36
CA THR A 90 17.10 -21.49 -2.91
C THR A 90 17.92 -20.40 -2.23
N THR A 91 17.55 -20.05 -1.00
CA THR A 91 18.21 -18.99 -0.23
C THR A 91 18.49 -19.46 1.18
N GLU A 92 19.70 -19.22 1.69
CA GLU A 92 20.07 -19.42 3.08
C GLU A 92 20.35 -18.06 3.73
N ILE A 93 19.57 -17.76 4.78
CA ILE A 93 19.85 -16.64 5.66
C ILE A 93 20.90 -17.08 6.65
N VAL A 94 22.00 -16.35 6.72
CA VAL A 94 23.10 -16.62 7.66
C VAL A 94 23.22 -15.51 8.68
N GLU A 95 23.35 -15.88 9.95
CA GLU A 95 23.63 -14.97 11.05
C GLU A 95 25.13 -14.62 11.06
N GLY A 96 25.47 -13.34 10.89
CA GLY A 96 26.86 -12.87 10.89
C GLY A 96 27.10 -11.66 9.99
N SER A 97 28.37 -11.23 9.90
CA SER A 97 28.80 -10.04 9.17
C SER A 97 29.18 -10.36 7.71
N ILE A 98 28.32 -11.06 6.98
CA ILE A 98 28.53 -11.19 5.53
C ILE A 98 28.14 -9.86 4.87
N THR A 99 29.06 -9.26 4.11
CA THR A 99 28.88 -7.94 3.49
C THR A 99 28.38 -7.99 2.05
N ALA A 100 28.29 -9.18 1.44
CA ALA A 100 27.84 -9.38 0.06
C ALA A 100 27.14 -10.73 -0.11
N VAL A 101 26.19 -10.83 -1.04
CA VAL A 101 25.53 -12.11 -1.35
C VAL A 101 26.55 -13.07 -1.97
N GLU A 102 26.68 -14.24 -1.37
CA GLU A 102 27.40 -15.37 -1.95
C GLU A 102 26.42 -16.19 -2.78
N ALA A 103 26.85 -16.73 -3.91
CA ALA A 103 26.03 -17.59 -4.75
C ALA A 103 26.80 -18.82 -5.19
N THR A 104 26.21 -19.99 -4.97
CA THR A 104 26.70 -21.25 -5.52
C THR A 104 25.73 -21.72 -6.60
N VAL A 105 26.28 -22.13 -7.75
CA VAL A 105 25.52 -22.67 -8.86
C VAL A 105 26.05 -24.06 -9.17
N ASN A 106 25.25 -25.08 -8.85
CA ASN A 106 25.53 -26.47 -9.16
C ASN A 106 24.76 -26.89 -10.41
N GLU A 107 25.36 -27.73 -11.25
CA GLU A 107 24.69 -28.33 -12.42
C GLU A 107 24.61 -29.85 -12.19
N PRO A 108 23.67 -30.33 -11.35
CA PRO A 108 23.58 -31.75 -10.97
C PRO A 108 23.29 -32.68 -12.16
N SER A 109 22.67 -32.16 -13.22
CA SER A 109 22.51 -32.82 -14.51
C SER A 109 22.58 -31.78 -15.61
N ALA A 110 22.98 -32.19 -16.80
CA ALA A 110 23.12 -31.26 -17.91
C ALA A 110 21.80 -30.48 -18.14
N CYS A 111 21.92 -29.16 -18.22
CA CYS A 111 20.81 -28.22 -18.39
C CYS A 111 19.83 -28.13 -17.20
N THR A 112 20.17 -28.66 -16.03
CA THR A 112 19.45 -28.42 -14.77
C THR A 112 20.39 -27.76 -13.78
N TYR A 113 20.04 -26.58 -13.30
CA TYR A 113 20.87 -25.79 -12.39
C TYR A 113 20.22 -25.67 -11.01
N GLU A 114 21.01 -25.80 -9.95
CA GLU A 114 20.64 -25.50 -8.58
C GLU A 114 21.43 -24.29 -8.12
N ILE A 115 20.72 -23.21 -7.82
CA ILE A 115 21.27 -21.93 -7.43
C ILE A 115 20.96 -21.75 -5.94
N HIS A 116 21.99 -21.52 -5.15
CA HIS A 116 21.85 -21.28 -3.73
C HIS A 116 22.48 -19.93 -3.38
N LEU A 117 21.65 -18.98 -2.97
CA LEU A 117 22.07 -17.66 -2.52
C LEU A 117 22.22 -17.66 -1.00
N ARG A 118 23.35 -17.16 -0.52
CA ARG A 118 23.69 -17.11 0.89
C ARG A 118 24.06 -15.69 1.30
N GLY A 119 23.50 -15.21 2.39
CA GLY A 119 23.66 -13.81 2.80
C GLY A 119 22.79 -13.47 4.00
N THR A 120 22.94 -12.25 4.50
CA THR A 120 22.11 -11.75 5.60
C THR A 120 20.72 -11.36 5.08
N VAL A 121 19.74 -11.24 5.98
CA VAL A 121 18.37 -10.83 5.63
C VAL A 121 18.32 -9.51 4.86
N SER A 122 19.23 -8.57 5.16
CA SER A 122 19.33 -7.29 4.47
C SER A 122 19.83 -7.41 3.03
N LEU A 123 20.55 -8.49 2.71
CA LEU A 123 21.10 -8.78 1.39
C LEU A 123 20.19 -9.71 0.56
N LEU A 124 19.49 -10.63 1.24
CA LEU A 124 18.57 -11.62 0.68
C LEU A 124 17.13 -11.29 1.11
N THR A 125 16.51 -10.28 0.52
CA THR A 125 15.11 -9.92 0.82
C THR A 125 14.11 -10.86 0.13
N VAL A 126 14.30 -12.16 0.28
CA VAL A 126 13.52 -13.21 -0.40
C VAL A 126 12.43 -13.73 0.56
N PRO A 127 11.20 -14.04 0.11
CA PRO A 127 10.17 -14.57 1.01
C PRO A 127 10.69 -15.84 1.71
N PRO A 128 10.63 -15.93 3.04
CA PRO A 128 11.19 -17.07 3.77
C PRO A 128 10.49 -18.37 3.36
N SER A 129 11.29 -19.40 3.06
CA SER A 129 10.81 -20.77 2.88
C SER A 129 10.37 -21.37 4.22
N PHE A 130 9.23 -22.06 4.23
CA PHE A 130 8.67 -22.71 5.41
C PHE A 130 9.57 -23.87 5.90
N PRO A 131 9.60 -24.15 7.22
CA PRO A 131 10.24 -25.35 7.74
C PRO A 131 9.47 -26.63 7.31
N PRO A 132 10.15 -27.78 7.15
CA PRO A 132 9.52 -29.03 6.73
C PRO A 132 8.44 -29.45 7.73
N SER A 133 7.23 -29.65 7.24
CA SER A 133 6.07 -30.07 8.02
C SER A 133 6.22 -31.53 8.48
N LEU A 134 6.02 -31.76 9.79
CA LEU A 134 5.95 -33.10 10.38
C LEU A 134 4.74 -33.88 9.83
N PRO A 135 4.85 -35.20 9.61
CA PRO A 135 3.73 -36.00 9.11
C PRO A 135 2.68 -36.18 10.22
N TRP A 136 1.50 -35.58 10.04
CA TRP A 136 0.33 -35.80 10.89
C TRP A 136 -0.49 -37.00 10.40
N PRO A 137 -1.16 -37.73 11.31
CA PRO A 137 -1.82 -38.99 10.99
C PRO A 137 -3.16 -38.77 10.27
N HIS A 138 -3.42 -39.60 9.28
CA HIS A 138 -4.65 -39.62 8.49
C HIS A 138 -5.90 -39.81 9.38
N GLY A 139 -6.77 -38.80 9.42
CA GLY A 139 -8.16 -38.91 9.89
C GLY A 139 -9.10 -39.39 8.76
N PRO A 140 -10.24 -40.03 9.09
CA PRO A 140 -11.02 -40.80 8.12
C PRO A 140 -11.86 -39.93 7.19
N SER A 141 -12.05 -40.45 5.98
CA SER A 141 -12.83 -39.90 4.86
C SER A 141 -14.27 -39.54 5.25
N PRO A 142 -14.81 -38.38 4.81
CA PRO A 142 -16.22 -38.07 5.00
C PRO A 142 -17.11 -38.83 4.01
N SER A 143 -18.24 -39.33 4.52
CA SER A 143 -19.31 -40.00 3.76
C SER A 143 -20.11 -39.02 2.87
N PRO A 144 -20.73 -39.50 1.78
CA PRO A 144 -21.44 -38.64 0.83
C PRO A 144 -22.77 -38.11 1.36
N GLN A 145 -23.05 -36.85 1.05
CA GLN A 145 -24.25 -36.10 1.42
C GLN A 145 -25.47 -36.52 0.54
N PRO A 146 -26.71 -36.61 1.08
CA PRO A 146 -27.89 -36.96 0.29
C PRO A 146 -28.43 -35.79 -0.53
N SER A 147 -28.98 -36.11 -1.71
CA SER A 147 -29.62 -35.18 -2.65
C SER A 147 -30.95 -34.58 -2.11
N PRO A 148 -31.32 -33.36 -2.51
CA PRO A 148 -32.58 -32.73 -2.11
C PRO A 148 -33.80 -33.28 -2.87
N PRO A 149 -35.01 -33.23 -2.27
CA PRO A 149 -36.25 -33.68 -2.91
C PRO A 149 -36.82 -32.66 -3.93
N PRO A 150 -37.69 -33.10 -4.85
CA PRO A 150 -38.23 -32.26 -5.92
C PRO A 150 -39.28 -31.26 -5.44
N SER A 151 -39.32 -30.11 -6.12
CA SER A 151 -40.16 -28.95 -5.84
C SER A 151 -41.65 -29.19 -6.13
N GLN A 152 -42.53 -28.82 -5.19
CA GLN A 152 -43.99 -28.77 -5.39
C GLN A 152 -44.43 -27.54 -6.20
N PRO A 153 -45.53 -27.63 -6.96
CA PRO A 153 -46.09 -26.51 -7.73
C PRO A 153 -46.91 -25.55 -6.85
N SER A 154 -46.82 -24.26 -7.15
CA SER A 154 -47.50 -23.17 -6.43
C SER A 154 -49.02 -23.12 -6.72
N PRO A 155 -49.84 -22.68 -5.74
CA PRO A 155 -51.29 -22.50 -5.92
C PRO A 155 -51.66 -21.19 -6.66
N PRO A 156 -52.86 -21.11 -7.26
CA PRO A 156 -53.28 -19.95 -8.07
C PRO A 156 -53.73 -18.74 -7.23
N LEU A 157 -53.52 -17.55 -7.78
CA LEU A 157 -53.90 -16.26 -7.16
C LEU A 157 -55.42 -15.98 -7.21
N PRO A 158 -55.95 -15.27 -6.20
CA PRO A 158 -57.36 -14.83 -6.17
C PRO A 158 -57.63 -13.57 -7.05
N PRO A 159 -58.90 -13.35 -7.45
CA PRO A 159 -59.28 -12.26 -8.35
C PRO A 159 -59.38 -10.89 -7.66
N ALA A 160 -59.13 -9.83 -8.43
CA ALA A 160 -59.09 -8.44 -8.00
C ALA A 160 -60.50 -7.83 -7.77
N PRO A 161 -60.65 -6.88 -6.82
CA PRO A 161 -61.91 -6.18 -6.56
C PRO A 161 -62.18 -5.00 -7.52
N PRO A 162 -63.45 -4.57 -7.66
CA PRO A 162 -63.88 -3.56 -8.62
C PRO A 162 -63.62 -2.11 -8.18
N THR A 163 -63.39 -1.26 -9.17
CA THR A 163 -63.10 0.18 -9.12
C THR A 163 -64.32 1.03 -8.72
N SER A 164 -64.08 2.05 -7.88
CA SER A 164 -65.01 3.14 -7.56
C SER A 164 -64.42 4.51 -8.00
N PRO A 165 -65.25 5.55 -8.22
CA PRO A 165 -64.98 6.62 -9.18
C PRO A 165 -64.19 7.84 -8.68
N ALA A 166 -63.74 8.61 -9.66
CA ALA A 166 -62.69 9.63 -9.67
C ALA A 166 -62.94 10.89 -8.81
N LEU A 167 -61.83 11.37 -8.21
CA LEU A 167 -61.68 12.72 -7.66
C LEU A 167 -61.02 13.66 -8.71
N PRO A 168 -61.26 14.98 -8.64
CA PRO A 168 -60.78 15.96 -9.64
C PRO A 168 -59.27 16.25 -9.53
N PRO A 169 -58.65 16.77 -10.60
CA PRO A 169 -57.19 16.76 -10.79
C PRO A 169 -56.45 17.82 -9.94
N PRO A 170 -55.29 17.49 -9.34
CA PRO A 170 -54.37 18.47 -8.78
C PRO A 170 -53.50 19.15 -9.87
N PRO A 171 -52.92 20.33 -9.58
CA PRO A 171 -52.15 21.13 -10.53
C PRO A 171 -50.84 20.46 -11.00
N PRO A 172 -50.28 20.88 -12.14
CA PRO A 172 -49.29 20.10 -12.90
C PRO A 172 -47.98 19.91 -12.12
N THR A 173 -47.66 18.66 -11.85
CA THR A 173 -46.37 18.20 -11.34
C THR A 173 -45.37 18.14 -12.48
N SER A 174 -44.19 18.75 -12.26
CA SER A 174 -43.03 18.64 -13.15
C SER A 174 -42.62 17.17 -13.35
N PRO A 175 -42.07 16.81 -14.52
CA PRO A 175 -41.87 15.41 -14.88
C PRO A 175 -40.87 14.71 -13.95
N ALA A 176 -41.35 13.64 -13.31
CA ALA A 176 -40.54 12.64 -12.65
C ALA A 176 -39.67 11.93 -13.69
N GLY A 177 -38.39 12.31 -13.75
CA GLY A 177 -37.35 11.60 -14.46
C GLY A 177 -36.46 10.84 -13.48
N ALA A 178 -36.53 9.51 -13.54
CA ALA A 178 -35.61 8.52 -12.98
C ALA A 178 -35.36 8.54 -11.45
N SER A 179 -35.88 7.51 -10.78
CA SER A 179 -35.26 7.00 -9.53
C SER A 179 -33.78 6.68 -9.78
N PRO A 180 -32.83 7.17 -8.96
CA PRO A 180 -31.56 6.50 -8.82
C PRO A 180 -31.77 5.30 -7.89
N ALA A 181 -31.99 4.13 -8.51
CA ALA A 181 -31.67 2.87 -7.87
C ALA A 181 -30.14 2.76 -7.77
N GLY A 182 -29.62 2.80 -6.55
CA GLY A 182 -28.20 2.61 -6.25
C GLY A 182 -27.77 3.46 -5.06
N ALA A 183 -27.92 2.93 -3.85
CA ALA A 183 -27.25 3.47 -2.68
C ALA A 183 -25.72 3.42 -2.96
N ALA A 184 -25.14 4.58 -3.25
CA ALA A 184 -23.73 4.76 -3.57
C ALA A 184 -22.90 4.45 -2.31
N GLY A 185 -22.03 3.45 -2.43
CA GLY A 185 -21.05 3.12 -1.40
C GLY A 185 -19.88 4.11 -1.42
N ASN A 186 -19.34 4.34 -0.22
CA ASN A 186 -18.44 5.43 0.14
C ASN A 186 -16.98 5.38 -0.34
N ASP A 187 -16.44 6.58 -0.61
CA ASP A 187 -15.24 7.00 -1.37
C ASP A 187 -14.09 7.49 -0.47
N PRO A 188 -12.90 7.94 -0.99
CA PRO A 188 -11.77 8.28 -0.13
C PRO A 188 -12.11 9.20 1.05
N ILE A 189 -11.56 8.82 2.21
CA ILE A 189 -11.73 9.55 3.47
C ILE A 189 -10.51 10.44 3.69
N PHE A 190 -10.78 11.72 3.91
CA PHE A 190 -9.82 12.71 4.38
C PHE A 190 -10.02 13.01 5.85
N VAL A 191 -8.94 13.32 6.56
CA VAL A 191 -9.02 13.88 7.91
C VAL A 191 -8.33 15.23 7.89
N GLY A 192 -9.12 16.29 8.08
CA GLY A 192 -8.62 17.66 8.15
C GLY A 192 -7.80 17.92 9.41
N ALA A 193 -7.20 19.10 9.52
CA ALA A 193 -6.49 19.52 10.75
C ALA A 193 -7.44 19.66 11.96
N ASP A 194 -8.74 19.80 11.70
CA ASP A 194 -9.83 19.75 12.67
C ASP A 194 -10.10 18.34 13.23
N GLY A 195 -9.48 17.30 12.66
CA GLY A 195 -9.71 15.91 13.03
C GLY A 195 -11.04 15.35 12.51
N ILE A 196 -11.78 16.10 11.69
CA ILE A 196 -13.08 15.68 11.17
C ILE A 196 -12.87 14.88 9.88
N PRO A 197 -13.39 13.64 9.81
CA PRO A 197 -13.33 12.85 8.60
C PRO A 197 -14.40 13.28 7.60
N TYR A 198 -14.08 13.28 6.31
CA TYR A 198 -15.06 13.50 5.26
C TYR A 198 -14.70 12.71 4.01
N ARG A 199 -15.75 12.42 3.23
CA ARG A 199 -15.73 11.55 2.06
C ARG A 199 -15.72 12.40 0.80
N VAL A 200 -14.91 12.02 -0.19
CA VAL A 200 -14.97 12.61 -1.52
C VAL A 200 -15.05 11.54 -2.59
N ASP A 201 -16.13 11.56 -3.35
CA ASP A 201 -16.35 10.70 -4.51
C ASP A 201 -15.42 11.09 -5.67
N GLY A 202 -14.67 10.11 -6.19
CA GLY A 202 -13.68 10.32 -7.25
C GLY A 202 -13.84 9.33 -8.40
N GLN A 203 -13.47 9.75 -9.61
CA GLN A 203 -13.45 8.84 -10.76
C GLN A 203 -12.17 8.00 -10.77
N ALA A 204 -12.32 6.67 -10.81
CA ALA A 204 -11.18 5.76 -10.86
C ALA A 204 -10.29 5.99 -12.10
N GLY A 205 -8.97 5.92 -11.90
CA GLY A 205 -7.95 6.18 -12.92
C GLY A 205 -7.75 7.65 -13.24
N ARG A 206 -8.39 8.56 -12.50
CA ARG A 206 -8.18 10.01 -12.60
C ARG A 206 -7.35 10.50 -11.43
N ALA A 207 -6.56 11.53 -11.68
CA ALA A 207 -5.84 12.26 -10.65
C ALA A 207 -6.65 13.50 -10.24
N PHE A 208 -6.66 13.78 -8.94
CA PHE A 208 -7.29 14.96 -8.37
C PHE A 208 -6.30 15.73 -7.51
N ASN A 209 -6.43 17.05 -7.51
CA ASN A 209 -5.73 17.89 -6.57
C ASN A 209 -6.45 17.89 -5.21
N LEU A 210 -5.72 17.42 -4.20
CA LEU A 210 -6.20 17.32 -2.83
C LEU A 210 -5.93 18.62 -2.06
N ILE A 211 -4.75 19.20 -2.29
CA ILE A 211 -4.27 20.42 -1.66
C ILE A 211 -3.60 21.26 -2.73
N SER A 212 -3.90 22.54 -2.77
CA SER A 212 -3.17 23.52 -3.57
C SER A 212 -3.06 24.83 -2.82
N SER A 213 -1.83 25.24 -2.59
CA SER A 213 -1.44 26.53 -2.06
C SER A 213 -0.27 27.06 -2.89
N PRO A 214 0.12 28.34 -2.72
CA PRO A 214 1.29 28.91 -3.39
C PRO A 214 2.58 28.11 -3.29
N CYS A 215 2.70 27.32 -2.21
CA CYS A 215 3.93 26.69 -1.77
C CYS A 215 3.86 25.16 -1.79
N LEU A 216 2.65 24.58 -1.75
CA LEU A 216 2.42 23.14 -1.66
C LEU A 216 1.28 22.75 -2.61
N SER A 217 1.48 21.67 -3.35
CA SER A 217 0.41 21.03 -4.09
C SER A 217 0.48 19.53 -3.94
N VAL A 218 -0.65 18.89 -3.64
CA VAL A 218 -0.77 17.45 -3.42
C VAL A 218 -1.82 16.92 -4.38
N ASN A 219 -1.42 15.99 -5.24
CA ASN A 219 -2.30 15.26 -6.14
C ASN A 219 -2.36 13.80 -5.72
N SER A 220 -3.51 13.17 -5.93
CA SER A 220 -3.67 11.72 -5.80
C SER A 220 -4.41 11.13 -6.97
N GLU A 221 -3.95 9.97 -7.42
CA GLU A 221 -4.74 9.11 -8.28
C GLU A 221 -5.84 8.46 -7.44
N VAL A 222 -7.05 8.42 -7.98
CA VAL A 222 -8.16 7.68 -7.39
C VAL A 222 -8.19 6.29 -8.01
N GLN A 223 -8.18 5.24 -7.19
CA GLN A 223 -8.21 3.85 -7.63
C GLN A 223 -9.55 3.21 -7.32
N LYS A 224 -10.00 2.34 -8.23
CA LYS A 224 -11.19 1.51 -8.00
C LYS A 224 -10.86 0.41 -7.01
N VAL A 225 -11.68 0.28 -5.96
CA VAL A 225 -11.64 -0.87 -5.06
C VAL A 225 -12.14 -2.10 -5.82
N PRO A 226 -11.31 -3.13 -6.03
CA PRO A 226 -11.75 -4.34 -6.72
C PRO A 226 -12.88 -5.02 -5.93
N PRO A 227 -13.88 -5.64 -6.59
CA PRO A 227 -15.06 -6.20 -5.93
C PRO A 227 -14.75 -7.12 -4.72
N ARG A 228 -13.68 -7.90 -4.83
CA ARG A 228 -13.21 -8.81 -3.77
C ARG A 228 -12.67 -8.11 -2.50
N PHE A 229 -12.42 -6.81 -2.56
CA PHE A 229 -11.95 -5.98 -1.45
C PHE A 229 -13.00 -4.94 -1.05
N GLN A 230 -14.21 -5.03 -1.60
CA GLN A 230 -15.30 -4.15 -1.20
C GLN A 230 -15.86 -4.67 0.12
N TYR A 231 -15.68 -3.87 1.17
CA TYR A 231 -16.20 -4.10 2.51
C TYR A 231 -17.12 -2.93 2.87
N PRO A 232 -18.42 -3.01 2.54
CA PRO A 232 -19.38 -1.95 2.85
C PRO A 232 -19.43 -1.57 4.32
N GLN A 233 -19.21 -2.55 5.20
CA GLN A 233 -19.18 -2.35 6.65
C GLN A 233 -17.99 -1.49 7.10
N LEU A 234 -16.91 -1.45 6.30
CA LEU A 234 -15.70 -0.66 6.54
C LEU A 234 -15.68 0.63 5.72
N GLY A 235 -16.77 0.93 4.98
CA GLY A 235 -16.84 2.09 4.10
C GLY A 235 -15.96 2.01 2.84
N LEU A 236 -15.37 0.85 2.54
CA LEU A 236 -14.49 0.63 1.38
C LEU A 236 -15.29 -0.05 0.27
N THR A 237 -15.86 0.72 -0.65
CA THR A 237 -16.87 0.16 -1.58
C THR A 237 -16.66 0.53 -3.04
N SER A 238 -16.17 1.73 -3.33
CA SER A 238 -16.05 2.24 -4.70
C SER A 238 -14.60 2.58 -5.02
N THR A 239 -14.05 3.58 -4.35
CA THR A 239 -12.75 4.16 -4.67
C THR A 239 -11.93 4.53 -3.43
N VAL A 240 -10.61 4.64 -3.62
CA VAL A 240 -9.61 5.01 -2.59
C VAL A 240 -8.48 5.80 -3.22
N PHE A 241 -7.61 6.41 -2.40
CA PHE A 241 -6.38 7.00 -2.92
C PHE A 241 -5.34 5.95 -3.28
N GLY A 242 -4.90 6.03 -4.52
CA GLY A 242 -3.75 5.34 -5.05
C GLY A 242 -2.48 6.14 -4.87
N SER A 243 -1.60 6.06 -5.85
CA SER A 243 -0.34 6.79 -5.86
C SER A 243 -0.56 8.31 -5.73
N MET A 244 0.33 8.96 -4.98
CA MET A 244 0.28 10.40 -4.70
C MET A 244 1.51 11.10 -5.28
N HIS A 245 1.38 12.37 -5.59
CA HIS A 245 2.48 13.23 -5.97
C HIS A 245 2.35 14.58 -5.29
N ILE A 246 3.45 15.05 -4.74
CA ILE A 246 3.54 16.27 -3.96
C ILE A 246 4.55 17.16 -4.63
N SER A 247 4.19 18.40 -4.87
CA SER A 247 5.09 19.43 -5.36
C SER A 247 5.20 20.52 -4.31
N VAL A 248 6.44 20.86 -3.98
CA VAL A 248 6.81 21.91 -3.04
C VAL A 248 7.58 22.97 -3.81
N GLY A 249 7.15 24.22 -3.70
CA GLY A 249 7.69 25.35 -4.45
C GLY A 249 7.80 26.64 -3.63
N CYS A 250 8.15 26.55 -2.35
CA CYS A 250 8.20 27.73 -1.48
C CYS A 250 9.27 28.72 -1.95
N ARG A 251 8.97 30.02 -1.87
CA ARG A 251 10.02 31.05 -1.85
C ARG A 251 10.76 30.88 -0.53
N ASN A 252 12.07 30.70 -0.54
CA ASN A 252 12.87 30.76 0.68
C ASN A 252 12.67 32.14 1.34
N THR A 253 11.78 32.23 2.33
CA THR A 253 11.53 33.48 3.06
C THR A 253 12.45 33.63 4.27
N THR A 254 13.30 32.65 4.60
CA THR A 254 14.20 32.78 5.76
C THR A 254 15.67 32.51 5.46
N LYS A 255 16.43 33.62 5.45
CA LYS A 255 17.61 33.91 6.29
C LYS A 255 18.80 34.42 5.49
N ARG A 256 19.16 35.69 5.72
CA ARG A 256 20.46 36.29 5.43
C ARG A 256 21.56 35.28 5.74
N ILE A 257 22.16 34.69 4.70
CA ILE A 257 23.44 34.00 4.79
C ILE A 257 24.50 35.11 4.93
N GLY A 258 24.65 35.64 6.14
CA GLY A 258 25.64 36.64 6.50
C GLY A 258 25.47 38.03 5.84
N PRO A 259 26.08 39.07 6.41
CA PRO A 259 26.23 40.36 5.74
C PRO A 259 27.27 40.20 4.63
N GLY A 260 26.84 39.96 3.39
CA GLY A 260 27.77 39.95 2.24
C GLY A 260 27.29 39.34 0.94
N LEU A 261 26.24 38.52 0.94
CA LEU A 261 25.71 37.89 -0.28
C LEU A 261 24.27 38.35 -0.55
N SER A 262 24.15 39.48 -1.23
CA SER A 262 22.93 39.88 -1.93
C SER A 262 22.74 38.96 -3.13
N SER A 263 21.83 37.98 -3.04
CA SER A 263 21.38 37.22 -4.20
C SER A 263 20.05 37.79 -4.68
N ASN A 264 20.08 38.54 -5.78
CA ASN A 264 18.87 38.96 -6.53
C ASN A 264 18.21 37.80 -7.31
N ASN A 265 18.64 36.55 -7.10
CA ASN A 265 18.03 35.34 -7.66
C ASN A 265 17.35 34.53 -6.55
N SER A 266 16.15 34.93 -6.16
CA SER A 266 15.25 34.13 -5.34
C SER A 266 14.63 33.01 -6.18
N GLN A 267 15.49 32.11 -6.69
CA GLN A 267 15.05 30.94 -7.45
C GLN A 267 14.34 29.97 -6.49
N ARG A 268 13.04 29.75 -6.69
CA ARG A 268 12.26 28.75 -5.96
C ARG A 268 12.85 27.38 -6.30
N THR A 269 13.35 26.66 -5.30
CA THR A 269 13.78 25.28 -5.54
C THR A 269 12.54 24.42 -5.44
N ARG A 270 11.98 24.05 -6.61
CA ARG A 270 10.89 23.08 -6.68
C ARG A 270 11.40 21.68 -6.34
N VAL A 271 10.68 21.00 -5.44
CA VAL A 271 10.89 19.59 -5.08
C VAL A 271 9.59 18.85 -5.30
N ASP A 272 9.65 17.82 -6.14
CA ASP A 272 8.56 16.89 -6.35
C ASP A 272 8.83 15.59 -5.60
N ALA A 273 7.82 15.01 -4.96
CA ALA A 273 7.88 13.73 -4.26
C ALA A 273 6.72 12.84 -4.72
N ARG A 274 7.05 11.68 -5.30
CA ARG A 274 6.11 10.67 -5.77
C ARG A 274 6.05 9.50 -4.80
N PHE A 275 4.84 9.14 -4.42
CA PHE A 275 4.51 8.03 -3.53
C PHE A 275 3.79 6.97 -4.34
N ASP A 276 4.47 5.86 -4.60
CA ASP A 276 3.87 4.75 -5.33
C ASP A 276 3.18 3.79 -4.38
N VAL A 277 1.88 3.58 -4.57
CA VAL A 277 1.08 2.78 -3.64
C VAL A 277 1.41 1.30 -3.72
N LEU A 278 1.85 0.80 -4.88
CA LEU A 278 2.12 -0.62 -5.07
C LEU A 278 3.45 -1.03 -4.45
N SER A 279 4.52 -0.30 -4.77
CA SER A 279 5.87 -0.56 -4.24
C SER A 279 6.07 0.00 -2.84
N GLY A 280 5.29 1.01 -2.44
CA GLY A 280 5.56 1.80 -1.24
C GLY A 280 6.78 2.70 -1.37
N ALA A 281 7.39 2.80 -2.56
CA ALA A 281 8.58 3.62 -2.78
C ALA A 281 8.24 5.10 -2.80
N ILE A 282 9.17 5.90 -2.27
CA ILE A 282 9.12 7.36 -2.29
C ILE A 282 10.30 7.86 -3.12
N LEU A 283 9.99 8.52 -4.22
CA LEU A 283 10.97 9.04 -5.17
C LEU A 283 10.84 10.56 -5.22
N CYS A 284 11.95 11.27 -5.12
CA CYS A 284 11.97 12.72 -5.21
C CYS A 284 12.70 13.18 -6.47
N ARG A 285 12.23 14.28 -7.05
CA ARG A 285 12.81 14.93 -8.21
C ARG A 285 12.95 16.44 -7.96
N MET A 286 14.02 17.03 -8.47
CA MET A 286 14.21 18.48 -8.50
C MET A 286 14.21 18.95 -9.96
N PRO A 287 13.05 19.36 -10.52
CA PRO A 287 12.92 19.68 -11.94
C PRO A 287 13.90 20.76 -12.41
N SER A 288 14.06 21.80 -11.61
CA SER A 288 14.89 22.98 -11.92
C SER A 288 16.38 22.68 -12.10
N LYS A 289 16.83 21.48 -11.71
CA LYS A 289 18.25 21.08 -11.80
C LYS A 289 18.47 19.87 -12.71
N GLY A 290 17.43 19.38 -13.40
CA GLY A 290 17.52 18.23 -14.30
C GLY A 290 17.98 16.94 -13.63
N TYR A 291 17.87 16.83 -12.30
CA TYR A 291 18.31 15.64 -11.59
C TYR A 291 17.38 14.45 -11.86
N PRO A 292 17.92 13.22 -11.94
CA PRO A 292 17.11 12.01 -11.96
C PRO A 292 16.31 11.88 -10.66
N GLU A 293 15.31 10.99 -10.66
CA GLU A 293 14.62 10.62 -9.42
C GLU A 293 15.63 10.03 -8.41
N VAL A 294 15.67 10.61 -7.22
CA VAL A 294 16.54 10.22 -6.10
C VAL A 294 15.71 9.87 -4.87
N ARG A 295 16.35 9.29 -3.84
CA ARG A 295 15.69 9.10 -2.55
C ARG A 295 15.46 10.47 -1.87
N CYS A 296 14.26 10.68 -1.36
CA CYS A 296 13.84 11.96 -0.78
C CYS A 296 14.67 12.44 0.41
N ASN A 297 15.27 11.53 1.18
CA ASN A 297 16.14 11.86 2.31
C ASN A 297 17.46 12.56 1.90
N THR A 298 17.76 12.64 0.59
CA THR A 298 18.93 13.35 0.06
C THR A 298 18.62 14.77 -0.42
N VAL A 299 17.34 15.17 -0.43
CA VAL A 299 16.91 16.47 -0.94
C VAL A 299 16.98 17.52 0.18
N PRO A 300 17.77 18.60 0.02
CA PRO A 300 17.84 19.66 1.03
C PRO A 300 16.48 20.31 1.31
N GLY A 301 16.15 20.52 2.57
CA GLY A 301 14.89 21.17 3.00
C GLY A 301 13.69 20.22 3.13
N LEU A 302 13.84 18.95 2.71
CA LEU A 302 12.84 17.91 2.89
C LEU A 302 13.29 16.94 3.98
N GLN A 303 12.44 16.72 4.99
CA GLN A 303 12.66 15.64 5.94
C GLN A 303 11.61 14.56 5.72
N VAL A 304 12.08 13.36 5.37
CA VAL A 304 11.22 12.19 5.20
C VAL A 304 11.58 11.18 6.28
N VAL A 305 10.59 10.86 7.12
CA VAL A 305 10.74 9.82 8.13
C VAL A 305 9.69 8.76 7.88
N GLU A 306 10.15 7.54 7.64
CA GLU A 306 9.28 6.40 7.40
C GLU A 306 9.14 5.58 8.67
N TYR A 307 7.92 5.15 8.95
CA TYR A 307 7.52 4.33 10.07
C TYR A 307 6.79 3.09 9.55
N TYR A 308 6.88 2.02 10.32
CA TYR A 308 6.01 0.86 10.18
C TYR A 308 5.22 0.67 11.47
N SER A 309 4.00 0.18 11.35
CA SER A 309 3.22 -0.21 12.52
C SER A 309 3.57 -1.64 12.90
N GLU A 310 3.62 -1.92 14.20
CA GLU A 310 3.80 -3.24 14.79
C GLU A 310 2.82 -3.35 15.98
N CYS A 311 2.14 -4.49 16.09
CA CYS A 311 1.14 -4.74 17.12
C CYS A 311 1.57 -5.90 18.01
N ASP A 312 1.46 -5.72 19.32
CA ASP A 312 1.66 -6.78 20.31
C ASP A 312 0.32 -7.47 20.60
N LEU A 313 0.26 -8.78 20.36
CA LEU A 313 -0.91 -9.62 20.57
C LEU A 313 -1.18 -9.90 22.06
N GLU A 314 -0.19 -9.80 22.94
CA GLU A 314 -0.34 -10.04 24.38
C GLU A 314 -1.15 -8.94 25.06
N ASP A 315 -0.92 -7.70 24.67
CA ASP A 315 -1.59 -6.53 25.25
C ASP A 315 -2.58 -5.84 24.30
N MET A 316 -2.58 -6.23 23.02
CA MET A 316 -3.40 -5.65 21.95
C MET A 316 -3.09 -4.17 21.69
N SER A 317 -1.85 -3.76 21.92
CA SER A 317 -1.35 -2.44 21.56
C SER A 317 -0.73 -2.46 20.17
N CYS A 318 -0.75 -1.31 19.49
CA CYS A 318 -0.03 -1.10 18.24
C CYS A 318 0.75 0.20 18.38
N GLU A 319 2.01 0.17 17.96
CA GLU A 319 2.92 1.30 18.02
C GLU A 319 3.54 1.54 16.65
N TRP A 320 4.06 2.75 16.46
CA TRP A 320 4.76 3.16 15.26
C TRP A 320 6.26 3.17 15.52
N PHE A 321 7.00 2.44 14.70
CA PHE A 321 8.44 2.32 14.80
C PHE A 321 9.10 2.89 13.55
N PRO A 322 10.19 3.66 13.70
CA PRO A 322 10.91 4.14 12.53
C PRO A 322 11.47 2.94 11.76
N ILE A 323 11.43 2.97 10.43
CA ILE A 323 11.94 1.88 9.59
C ILE A 323 13.42 1.57 9.87
N SER A 324 14.19 2.56 10.32
CA SER A 324 15.58 2.35 10.77
C SER A 324 15.71 1.42 11.98
N ALA A 325 14.69 1.34 12.84
CA ALA A 325 14.69 0.47 14.02
C ALA A 325 14.20 -0.96 13.73
N LYS A 326 13.66 -1.23 12.53
CA LYS A 326 13.02 -2.51 12.15
C LYS A 326 13.88 -3.74 12.44
N TRP A 327 15.20 -3.60 12.37
CA TRP A 327 16.15 -4.71 12.50
C TRP A 327 16.79 -4.83 13.89
N SER A 328 16.51 -3.88 14.79
CA SER A 328 17.06 -3.87 16.15
C SER A 328 16.13 -4.49 17.19
N ARG A 329 14.87 -4.79 16.82
CA ARG A 329 13.90 -5.39 17.73
C ARG A 329 13.81 -6.90 17.52
N SER A 330 13.84 -7.62 18.64
CA SER A 330 13.70 -9.07 18.70
C SER A 330 12.35 -9.48 18.10
N LEU A 331 12.36 -10.45 17.18
CA LEU A 331 11.18 -11.09 16.62
C LEU A 331 10.47 -11.91 17.71
N SER A 332 9.78 -11.24 18.62
CA SER A 332 8.86 -11.90 19.54
C SER A 332 7.67 -12.42 18.75
N LEU A 333 7.27 -13.67 18.98
CA LEU A 333 6.10 -14.27 18.34
C LEU A 333 4.80 -13.49 18.63
N ALA A 334 4.76 -12.70 19.71
CA ALA A 334 3.63 -11.85 20.05
C ALA A 334 3.52 -10.59 19.18
N HIS A 335 4.61 -10.17 18.54
CA HIS A 335 4.65 -8.94 17.75
C HIS A 335 4.38 -9.24 16.28
N VAL A 336 3.42 -8.52 15.69
CA VAL A 336 3.05 -8.72 14.29
C VAL A 336 3.02 -7.41 13.53
N GLN A 337 3.56 -7.45 12.31
CA GLN A 337 3.59 -6.31 11.40
C GLN A 337 2.33 -6.29 10.49
N PRO A 338 1.39 -5.35 10.64
CA PRO A 338 0.21 -5.19 9.78
C PRO A 338 0.43 -4.99 8.29
N GLY A 339 1.67 -4.74 7.86
CA GLY A 339 1.96 -4.24 6.51
C GLY A 339 1.53 -2.79 6.27
N ILE A 340 1.13 -2.07 7.33
CA ILE A 340 0.83 -0.63 7.28
C ILE A 340 2.14 0.14 7.50
N THR A 341 2.40 1.12 6.64
CA THR A 341 3.54 2.02 6.75
C THR A 341 3.07 3.47 6.77
N GLN A 342 3.74 4.30 7.55
CA GLN A 342 3.47 5.73 7.62
C GLN A 342 4.70 6.49 7.17
N THR A 343 4.52 7.47 6.29
CA THR A 343 5.56 8.44 5.95
C THR A 343 5.19 9.79 6.49
N ARG A 344 6.12 10.40 7.21
CA ARG A 344 6.04 11.79 7.63
C ARG A 344 6.94 12.63 6.74
N LEU A 345 6.34 13.64 6.13
CA LEU A 345 6.99 14.58 5.24
C LEU A 345 6.97 15.97 5.90
N ALA A 346 8.13 16.43 6.35
CA ALA A 346 8.28 17.79 6.85
C ALA A 346 8.89 18.70 5.78
N ILE A 347 8.23 19.83 5.56
CA ILE A 347 8.57 20.86 4.58
C ILE A 347 8.48 22.22 5.29
N GLY A 348 9.61 22.85 5.59
CA GLY A 348 9.60 24.03 6.46
C GLY A 348 8.99 23.66 7.82
N ASN A 349 7.94 24.37 8.24
CA ASN A 349 7.16 23.99 9.43
C ASN A 349 5.93 23.12 9.12
N SER A 350 5.63 22.84 7.86
CA SER A 350 4.49 21.98 7.49
C SER A 350 4.84 20.51 7.68
N LEU A 351 3.88 19.73 8.18
CA LEU A 351 3.99 18.29 8.40
C LEU A 351 2.80 17.55 7.81
N LEU A 352 3.08 16.74 6.78
CA LEU A 352 2.13 15.87 6.11
C LEU A 352 2.40 14.42 6.49
N VAL A 353 1.32 13.66 6.72
CA VAL A 353 1.41 12.25 7.12
C VAL A 353 0.64 11.38 6.14
N PHE A 354 1.37 10.49 5.47
CA PHE A 354 0.87 9.54 4.48
C PHE A 354 0.85 8.17 5.11
N THR A 355 -0.31 7.55 5.22
CA THR A 355 -0.41 6.17 5.72
C THR A 355 -0.76 5.25 4.57
N ARG A 356 0.18 4.39 4.19
CA ARG A 356 -0.05 3.32 3.22
C ARG A 356 -0.65 2.14 3.96
N ASP A 357 -1.89 1.81 3.62
CA ASP A 357 -2.61 0.67 4.16
C ASP A 357 -2.72 -0.43 3.10
N SER A 358 -3.14 -1.61 3.55
CA SER A 358 -3.38 -2.75 2.68
C SER A 358 -4.60 -3.54 3.14
N LEU A 359 -5.47 -3.86 2.20
CA LEU A 359 -6.46 -4.90 2.34
C LEU A 359 -5.90 -6.22 1.81
N ARG A 360 -6.26 -7.31 2.48
CA ARG A 360 -5.93 -8.65 2.02
C ARG A 360 -7.19 -9.42 1.74
N GLN A 361 -7.14 -10.22 0.68
CA GLN A 361 -8.17 -11.20 0.39
C GLN A 361 -7.99 -12.30 1.44
N GLY A 362 -8.80 -12.23 2.50
CA GLY A 362 -8.74 -13.16 3.61
C GLY A 362 -9.69 -14.33 3.43
N ASP A 363 -9.19 -15.51 3.74
CA ASP A 363 -10.00 -16.60 4.26
C ASP A 363 -10.49 -16.25 5.68
N ILE A 364 -11.49 -16.96 6.19
CA ILE A 364 -12.06 -16.74 7.51
C ILE A 364 -10.94 -16.82 8.56
N VAL A 365 -10.68 -15.72 9.28
CA VAL A 365 -9.72 -15.70 10.40
C VAL A 365 -10.22 -16.66 11.47
N SER A 366 -9.46 -17.73 11.73
CA SER A 366 -9.78 -18.63 12.85
C SER A 366 -9.32 -17.97 14.14
N CYS A 367 -10.26 -17.67 15.04
CA CYS A 367 -9.90 -17.10 16.34
C CYS A 367 -9.07 -18.06 17.19
N ASP A 368 -9.04 -19.34 16.85
CA ASP A 368 -8.19 -20.33 17.49
C ASP A 368 -6.71 -20.15 17.14
N ASP A 369 -6.36 -19.48 16.04
CA ASP A 369 -4.97 -19.14 15.69
C ASP A 369 -4.31 -18.26 16.77
N PHE A 370 -5.13 -17.54 17.53
CA PHE A 370 -4.70 -16.66 18.61
C PHE A 370 -4.71 -17.34 20.00
N TRP A 371 -4.77 -18.66 20.09
CA TRP A 371 -4.88 -19.37 21.38
C TRP A 371 -3.77 -19.03 22.38
N ARG A 372 -2.57 -18.68 21.90
CA ARG A 372 -1.43 -18.24 22.73
C ARG A 372 -1.60 -16.85 23.34
N TRP A 373 -2.51 -16.04 22.79
CA TRP A 373 -2.75 -14.65 23.18
C TRP A 373 -4.22 -14.46 23.55
N PRO A 374 -4.63 -14.73 24.80
CA PRO A 374 -6.04 -14.74 25.20
C PRO A 374 -6.77 -13.42 24.93
N LYS A 375 -6.07 -12.27 25.02
CA LYS A 375 -6.66 -10.97 24.68
C LYS A 375 -6.97 -10.87 23.19
N ALA A 376 -6.03 -11.27 22.32
CA ALA A 376 -6.23 -11.34 20.89
C ALA A 376 -7.34 -12.31 20.49
N ARG A 377 -7.36 -13.52 21.07
CA ARG A 377 -8.43 -14.50 20.82
C ARG A 377 -9.80 -13.98 21.22
N LYS A 378 -9.93 -13.39 22.41
CA LYS A 378 -11.20 -12.80 22.88
C LYS A 378 -11.65 -11.68 21.94
N ALA A 379 -10.74 -10.80 21.55
CA ALA A 379 -11.04 -9.74 20.61
C ALA A 379 -11.44 -10.28 19.23
N CYS A 380 -10.83 -11.37 18.75
CA CYS A 380 -11.20 -12.00 17.49
C CYS A 380 -12.63 -12.52 17.55
N HIS A 381 -13.01 -13.18 18.64
CA HIS A 381 -14.39 -13.64 18.80
C HIS A 381 -15.40 -12.50 18.85
N LEU A 382 -15.10 -11.39 19.53
CA LEU A 382 -15.98 -10.21 19.56
C LEU A 382 -16.20 -9.63 18.15
N VAL A 383 -15.13 -9.57 17.38
CA VAL A 383 -15.15 -9.10 15.99
C VAL A 383 -15.94 -10.05 15.11
N ALA A 384 -15.66 -11.35 15.18
CA ALA A 384 -16.36 -12.35 14.40
C ALA A 384 -17.86 -12.34 14.71
N GLN A 385 -18.23 -12.18 15.99
CA GLN A 385 -19.62 -11.99 16.40
C GLN A 385 -20.23 -10.74 15.76
N HIS A 386 -19.54 -9.60 15.80
CA HIS A 386 -20.04 -8.35 15.20
C HIS A 386 -20.21 -8.47 13.68
N LEU A 387 -19.24 -9.06 12.97
CA LEU A 387 -19.30 -9.28 11.53
C LEU A 387 -20.39 -10.29 11.15
N SER A 388 -20.60 -11.34 11.95
CA SER A 388 -21.67 -12.32 11.75
C SER A 388 -23.07 -11.76 12.06
N ALA A 389 -23.17 -10.82 13.00
CA ALA A 389 -24.41 -10.14 13.37
C ALA A 389 -24.86 -9.07 12.35
N ALA A 390 -24.08 -8.79 11.31
CA ALA A 390 -24.37 -7.80 10.27
C ALA A 390 -25.56 -8.17 9.34
N GLY A 391 -26.27 -9.27 9.61
CA GLY A 391 -27.62 -9.52 9.08
C GLY A 391 -28.74 -8.84 9.89
N VAL A 392 -28.42 -8.16 10.99
CA VAL A 392 -29.36 -7.45 11.86
C VAL A 392 -29.33 -5.95 11.52
N PRO A 393 -30.49 -5.26 11.39
CA PRO A 393 -30.55 -3.85 11.00
C PRO A 393 -29.70 -2.96 11.93
N GLN A 394 -28.95 -2.04 11.30
CA GLN A 394 -27.89 -1.16 11.81
C GLN A 394 -28.31 -0.11 12.85
N ASN A 395 -29.22 -0.43 13.76
CA ASN A 395 -29.53 0.49 14.85
C ASN A 395 -28.52 0.32 15.99
N SER A 396 -27.48 1.15 15.93
CA SER A 396 -26.75 1.70 17.08
C SER A 396 -25.96 0.77 18.02
N VAL A 397 -25.14 -0.15 17.49
CA VAL A 397 -24.00 -0.67 18.27
C VAL A 397 -22.76 0.11 17.86
N SER A 398 -22.53 1.26 18.52
CA SER A 398 -21.23 1.91 18.48
C SER A 398 -20.21 0.94 19.08
N LEU A 399 -19.29 0.43 18.26
CA LEU A 399 -18.16 -0.32 18.80
C LEU A 399 -17.38 0.65 19.69
N SER A 400 -17.12 0.24 20.94
CA SER A 400 -16.26 1.04 21.79
C SER A 400 -14.89 1.20 21.12
N GLU A 401 -14.24 2.34 21.34
CA GLU A 401 -12.88 2.62 20.82
C GLU A 401 -11.91 1.46 21.12
N GLU A 402 -12.08 0.83 22.27
CA GLU A 402 -11.31 -0.34 22.68
C GLU A 402 -11.57 -1.58 21.80
N VAL A 403 -12.80 -1.82 21.36
CA VAL A 403 -13.12 -2.92 20.43
C VAL A 403 -12.55 -2.65 19.04
N VAL A 404 -12.59 -1.39 18.57
CA VAL A 404 -11.98 -0.98 17.29
C VAL A 404 -10.46 -1.17 17.34
N ARG A 405 -9.80 -0.69 18.41
CA ARG A 405 -8.37 -0.87 18.61
C ARG A 405 -7.96 -2.34 18.60
N ARG A 406 -8.74 -3.18 19.29
CA ARG A 406 -8.51 -4.62 19.36
C ARG A 406 -8.76 -5.31 18.01
N TYR A 407 -9.77 -4.88 17.26
CA TYR A 407 -10.02 -5.35 15.89
C TYR A 407 -8.82 -5.06 14.97
N LEU A 408 -8.28 -3.84 15.05
CA LEU A 408 -7.14 -3.41 14.25
C LEU A 408 -5.90 -4.26 14.53
N ALA A 409 -5.61 -4.58 15.79
CA ALA A 409 -4.48 -5.44 16.15
C ALA A 409 -4.62 -6.88 15.62
N ILE A 410 -5.84 -7.42 15.55
CA ILE A 410 -6.08 -8.76 14.97
C ILE A 410 -5.99 -8.75 13.45
N LEU A 411 -6.60 -7.76 12.80
CA LEU A 411 -6.46 -7.58 11.37
C LEU A 411 -5.00 -7.38 11.00
N ALA A 412 -4.27 -6.59 11.77
CA ALA A 412 -2.84 -6.39 11.64
C ALA A 412 -2.07 -7.71 11.73
N ALA A 413 -2.41 -8.55 12.72
CA ALA A 413 -1.76 -9.83 12.87
C ALA A 413 -2.01 -10.77 11.68
N TYR A 414 -3.24 -10.82 11.20
CA TYR A 414 -3.61 -11.58 10.01
C TYR A 414 -2.93 -11.02 8.73
N ARG A 415 -2.77 -9.70 8.66
CA ARG A 415 -2.01 -9.00 7.62
C ARG A 415 -0.49 -9.12 7.76
N GLY A 416 0.04 -9.88 8.72
CA GLY A 416 1.48 -10.17 8.80
C GLY A 416 1.89 -11.47 8.11
N MET A 417 0.96 -12.41 7.92
CA MET A 417 1.29 -13.76 7.44
C MET A 417 1.59 -13.78 5.93
N LEU A 418 2.39 -14.74 5.46
CA LEU A 418 2.89 -14.81 4.08
C LEU A 418 1.74 -15.01 3.09
N VAL A 419 1.29 -13.96 2.41
CA VAL A 419 0.27 -14.05 1.37
C VAL A 419 0.85 -13.53 0.04
N PRO A 420 0.60 -14.19 -1.11
CA PRO A 420 1.07 -13.73 -2.40
C PRO A 420 0.70 -12.27 -2.69
N ALA A 421 1.61 -11.49 -3.29
CA ALA A 421 1.40 -10.06 -3.55
C ALA A 421 0.11 -9.72 -4.32
N HIS A 422 -0.42 -10.66 -5.12
CA HIS A 422 -1.65 -10.47 -5.91
C HIS A 422 -2.95 -10.53 -5.09
N SER A 423 -2.89 -10.95 -3.83
CA SER A 423 -4.04 -10.98 -2.91
C SER A 423 -4.13 -9.73 -2.03
N VAL A 424 -3.25 -8.76 -2.25
CA VAL A 424 -3.15 -7.55 -1.46
C VAL A 424 -3.54 -6.35 -2.32
N PHE A 425 -4.41 -5.50 -1.78
CA PHE A 425 -4.80 -4.23 -2.37
C PHE A 425 -4.27 -3.10 -1.50
N TYR A 426 -3.43 -2.24 -2.07
CA TYR A 426 -2.80 -1.14 -1.35
C TYR A 426 -3.48 0.18 -1.68
N PHE A 427 -3.55 1.06 -0.69
CA PHE A 427 -4.14 2.38 -0.80
C PHE A 427 -3.51 3.33 0.23
N PHE A 428 -3.67 4.63 0.04
CA PHE A 428 -3.16 5.64 0.95
C PHE A 428 -4.27 6.35 1.71
N HIS A 429 -3.93 6.79 2.92
CA HIS A 429 -4.62 7.83 3.68
C HIS A 429 -3.71 9.05 3.77
N LEU A 430 -4.32 10.23 3.69
CA LEU A 430 -3.65 11.50 3.89
C LEU A 430 -4.19 12.15 5.17
N ALA A 431 -3.28 12.51 6.07
CA ALA A 431 -3.54 13.36 7.21
C ALA A 431 -2.62 14.58 7.16
N VAL A 432 -3.19 15.75 7.47
CA VAL A 432 -2.45 17.00 7.59
C VAL A 432 -2.33 17.35 9.06
N GLU A 433 -1.14 17.16 9.64
CA GLU A 433 -0.95 17.39 11.08
C GLU A 433 -0.77 18.86 11.40
N HIS A 434 0.00 19.56 10.57
CA HIS A 434 0.27 20.98 10.69
C HIS A 434 0.68 21.56 9.32
N LEU A 435 0.25 22.78 9.04
CA LEU A 435 0.69 23.57 7.89
C LEU A 435 1.34 24.84 8.42
N ASP A 436 2.44 25.27 7.79
CA ASP A 436 3.16 26.47 8.19
C ASP A 436 2.25 27.69 8.10
N GLU A 437 1.93 28.32 9.23
CA GLU A 437 1.03 29.47 9.26
C GLU A 437 1.47 30.57 8.30
N HIS A 438 2.76 30.71 7.95
CA HIS A 438 3.19 31.76 7.03
C HIS A 438 2.85 31.48 5.56
N ASP A 439 2.90 30.22 5.14
CA ASP A 439 2.55 29.81 3.77
C ASP A 439 1.04 29.62 3.59
N PHE A 440 0.30 29.52 4.71
CA PHE A 440 -1.12 29.21 4.74
C PHE A 440 -1.96 30.21 5.55
N SER A 441 -1.41 31.39 5.87
CA SER A 441 -2.09 32.43 6.69
C SER A 441 -3.32 33.03 6.04
N ASP A 442 -3.42 32.93 4.71
CA ASP A 442 -4.58 33.39 3.96
C ASP A 442 -5.39 32.17 3.49
N PRO A 443 -6.52 31.85 4.15
CA PRO A 443 -7.43 30.79 3.71
C PRO A 443 -7.92 30.95 2.28
N ALA A 444 -7.92 32.17 1.72
CA ALA A 444 -8.28 32.40 0.33
C ALA A 444 -7.23 31.85 -0.66
N LEU A 445 -6.02 31.53 -0.20
CA LEU A 445 -4.96 30.93 -1.02
C LEU A 445 -4.91 29.41 -0.92
N LEU A 446 -5.81 28.78 -0.14
CA LEU A 446 -5.85 27.34 0.02
C LEU A 446 -7.05 26.73 -0.71
N HIS A 447 -6.74 25.96 -1.74
CA HIS A 447 -7.68 25.24 -2.57
C HIS A 447 -7.35 23.74 -2.57
N GLY A 448 -8.09 22.98 -3.37
CA GLY A 448 -8.04 21.52 -3.44
C GLY A 448 -9.30 20.92 -2.83
N LEU A 449 -9.48 19.61 -2.99
CA LEU A 449 -10.61 18.89 -2.41
C LEU A 449 -10.68 18.99 -0.87
N LEU A 450 -9.55 19.28 -0.20
CA LEU A 450 -9.52 19.52 1.24
C LEU A 450 -9.90 20.96 1.64
N GLY A 451 -9.73 21.91 0.71
CA GLY A 451 -10.06 23.32 0.87
C GLY A 451 -9.56 23.96 2.18
N GLN A 452 -10.35 24.90 2.71
CA GLN A 452 -10.01 25.68 3.91
C GLN A 452 -10.10 24.89 5.22
N ARG A 453 -10.70 23.69 5.22
CA ARG A 453 -10.79 22.83 6.43
C ARG A 453 -9.43 22.35 6.92
N LEU A 454 -8.42 22.42 6.07
CA LEU A 454 -7.02 22.26 6.44
C LEU A 454 -6.51 23.27 7.46
N LEU A 455 -7.15 24.45 7.58
CA LEU A 455 -6.72 25.55 8.44
C LEU A 455 -7.58 25.71 9.68
N SER A 456 -8.68 24.95 9.80
CA SER A 456 -9.55 25.01 10.97
C SER A 456 -8.72 24.75 12.23
N PRO A 457 -8.75 25.65 13.23
CA PRO A 457 -8.10 25.38 14.51
C PRO A 457 -8.62 24.05 15.04
N ARG A 458 -7.72 23.20 15.55
CA ARG A 458 -8.12 21.98 16.25
C ARG A 458 -9.27 22.34 17.19
N PRO A 459 -10.45 21.69 17.11
CA PRO A 459 -11.48 21.92 18.10
C PRO A 459 -10.82 21.72 19.46
N VAL A 460 -10.83 22.77 20.28
CA VAL A 460 -10.25 22.74 21.62
C VAL A 460 -10.87 21.54 22.31
N GLN A 461 -10.08 20.47 22.47
CA GLN A 461 -10.48 19.32 23.26
C GLN A 461 -10.84 19.87 24.64
N ASN A 462 -12.12 19.85 24.96
CA ASN A 462 -12.58 20.21 26.29
C ASN A 462 -11.78 19.38 27.29
N ARG A 463 -11.17 20.10 28.23
CA ARG A 463 -10.27 19.61 29.27
C ARG A 463 -10.83 18.36 29.95
N TYR A 464 -10.25 17.20 29.64
CA TYR A 464 -10.00 16.19 30.64
C TYR A 464 -8.49 16.17 30.90
N SER A 465 -8.10 16.75 32.03
CA SER A 465 -6.74 16.74 32.56
C SER A 465 -6.23 15.31 32.71
N THR A 466 -5.09 15.01 32.11
CA THR A 466 -4.00 14.31 32.80
C THR A 466 -2.69 14.59 32.07
N VAL A 467 -1.78 15.24 32.82
CA VAL A 467 -0.32 15.33 32.68
C VAL A 467 0.27 14.94 31.31
N ILE A 468 0.74 15.95 30.60
CA ILE A 468 1.42 15.88 29.32
C ILE A 468 2.79 15.21 29.50
N HIS A 469 2.91 13.96 29.02
CA HIS A 469 4.18 13.34 28.66
C HIS A 469 4.28 13.34 27.11
N PRO A 470 5.45 13.58 26.50
CA PRO A 470 5.60 13.67 25.04
C PRO A 470 5.23 12.39 24.25
N ASP A 471 4.98 11.28 24.95
CA ASP A 471 4.81 9.94 24.39
C ASP A 471 3.33 9.55 24.11
N HIS A 472 2.38 10.49 24.17
CA HIS A 472 0.94 10.14 24.20
C HIS A 472 0.03 10.73 23.10
N ILE A 473 0.52 11.50 22.13
CA ILE A 473 -0.35 12.19 21.15
C ILE A 473 -0.55 11.44 19.81
N LEU A 474 0.09 10.29 19.60
CA LEU A 474 -0.15 9.43 18.43
C LEU A 474 -0.49 8.00 18.86
N LYS A 475 -1.60 7.86 19.59
CA LYS A 475 -2.31 6.60 19.80
C LYS A 475 -3.41 6.36 18.77
N SER A 476 -3.28 6.93 17.56
CA SER A 476 -3.97 6.43 16.38
C SER A 476 -3.32 5.09 15.99
N ALA A 477 -3.85 4.02 16.60
CA ALA A 477 -3.79 2.70 16.00
C ALA A 477 -4.19 2.86 14.52
N GLY A 478 -3.38 2.28 13.62
CA GLY A 478 -3.40 2.53 12.18
C GLY A 478 -4.79 2.85 11.63
N ALA A 479 -4.89 3.97 10.92
CA ALA A 479 -6.14 4.53 10.42
C ALA A 479 -6.93 3.53 9.56
N VAL A 480 -7.73 2.68 10.18
CA VAL A 480 -8.84 1.95 9.57
C VAL A 480 -9.96 1.84 10.60
N ASN A 481 -11.15 2.29 10.18
CA ASN A 481 -12.43 2.35 10.89
C ASN A 481 -12.65 3.52 11.85
N ILE A 482 -12.90 4.67 11.23
CA ILE A 482 -13.87 5.60 11.79
C ILE A 482 -15.23 4.96 11.60
N LEU A 483 -15.93 4.63 12.70
CA LEU A 483 -17.33 4.20 12.63
C LEU A 483 -18.16 5.30 11.99
N VAL A 484 -18.62 5.01 10.78
CA VAL A 484 -19.52 5.83 9.97
C VAL A 484 -20.94 5.66 10.52
N SER A 485 -21.22 6.20 11.71
CA SER A 485 -22.59 6.27 12.21
C SER A 485 -23.16 7.69 12.30
N ASP A 486 -22.33 8.74 12.14
CA ASP A 486 -22.80 10.14 12.14
C ASP A 486 -22.04 11.02 11.12
N LEU A 487 -21.82 10.54 9.90
CA LEU A 487 -21.36 11.41 8.82
C LEU A 487 -22.58 12.16 8.26
N GLY A 488 -22.63 13.47 8.51
CA GLY A 488 -23.63 14.35 7.90
C GLY A 488 -23.65 14.21 6.38
N SER A 489 -24.82 14.40 5.78
CA SER A 489 -25.00 14.49 4.33
C SER A 489 -24.00 15.50 3.75
N GLN A 490 -23.08 15.02 2.92
CA GLN A 490 -22.17 15.79 2.06
C GLN A 490 -21.58 17.06 2.71
N GLY A 491 -20.32 16.98 3.14
CA GLY A 491 -19.53 18.16 3.43
C GLY A 491 -19.18 18.95 2.17
N GLU A 492 -20.16 19.55 1.49
CA GLU A 492 -19.99 20.70 0.57
C GLU A 492 -19.62 21.97 1.36
N GLY A 493 -18.78 21.82 2.38
CA GLY A 493 -18.26 22.95 3.13
C GLY A 493 -16.93 23.35 2.53
N PHE A 494 -16.96 24.26 1.55
CA PHE A 494 -15.81 25.06 1.09
C PHE A 494 -14.85 24.43 0.06
N ILE A 495 -15.36 23.72 -0.95
CA ILE A 495 -14.68 23.66 -2.26
C ILE A 495 -15.25 24.78 -3.13
N GLU A 496 -14.40 25.50 -3.85
CA GLU A 496 -14.86 26.37 -4.93
C GLU A 496 -15.21 25.49 -6.14
N GLY A 497 -16.43 25.59 -6.67
CA GLY A 497 -16.87 24.78 -7.81
C GLY A 497 -17.25 23.33 -7.46
N THR A 498 -17.13 22.45 -8.45
CA THR A 498 -17.46 21.01 -8.36
C THR A 498 -16.19 20.17 -8.20
N TYR A 499 -16.30 18.94 -7.69
CA TYR A 499 -15.12 18.07 -7.52
C TYR A 499 -14.37 17.80 -8.85
N HIS A 500 -15.08 17.83 -9.99
CA HIS A 500 -14.49 17.67 -11.32
C HIS A 500 -13.51 18.80 -11.69
N ASP A 501 -13.69 19.99 -11.12
CA ASP A 501 -12.81 21.12 -11.34
C ASP A 501 -11.44 20.94 -10.66
N TYR A 502 -11.32 19.95 -9.76
CA TYR A 502 -10.05 19.57 -9.13
C TYR A 502 -9.38 18.39 -9.83
N MET A 503 -9.97 17.87 -10.92
CA MET A 503 -9.34 16.81 -11.71
C MET A 503 -8.15 17.38 -12.48
N VAL A 504 -6.99 16.73 -12.36
CA VAL A 504 -5.77 17.11 -13.06
C VAL A 504 -5.45 16.13 -14.18
N PRO A 505 -4.80 16.56 -15.29
CA PRO A 505 -4.51 15.69 -16.43
C PRO A 505 -3.61 14.50 -16.10
N SER A 506 -2.67 14.70 -15.17
CA SER A 506 -1.73 13.70 -14.71
C SER A 506 -1.35 13.95 -13.25
N LEU A 507 -0.84 12.91 -12.59
CA LEU A 507 -0.51 12.95 -11.17
C LEU A 507 0.54 14.04 -10.84
N ASP A 508 1.49 14.26 -11.74
CA ASP A 508 2.57 15.26 -11.64
C ASP A 508 2.18 16.67 -12.10
N ASN A 509 0.95 16.86 -12.59
CA ASN A 509 0.47 18.16 -13.05
C ASN A 509 -0.17 18.98 -11.91
N HIS A 510 0.58 19.94 -11.40
CA HIS A 510 0.14 20.81 -10.29
C HIS A 510 -0.42 22.17 -10.73
N CYS A 511 -0.37 22.48 -12.03
CA CYS A 511 -0.71 23.80 -12.56
C CYS A 511 -2.03 23.79 -13.34
N ALA A 512 -2.37 22.68 -13.98
CA ALA A 512 -3.44 22.64 -14.98
C ALA A 512 -4.81 22.30 -14.39
N PHE A 513 -5.33 23.14 -13.51
CA PHE A 513 -6.73 23.11 -13.09
C PHE A 513 -7.24 24.50 -12.66
N PRO A 514 -8.55 24.80 -12.78
CA PRO A 514 -9.12 26.14 -12.59
C PRO A 514 -8.78 26.82 -11.26
N PHE A 515 -8.60 26.05 -10.19
CA PHE A 515 -8.39 26.55 -8.83
C PHE A 515 -6.95 26.33 -8.34
N SER A 516 -5.99 26.14 -9.26
CA SER A 516 -4.61 26.00 -8.83
C SER A 516 -4.08 27.31 -8.27
N GLN A 517 -3.67 27.28 -7.00
CA GLN A 517 -2.90 28.35 -6.38
C GLN A 517 -1.41 28.06 -6.40
N PHE A 518 -0.98 26.91 -6.93
CA PHE A 518 0.42 26.53 -6.89
C PHE A 518 1.25 27.40 -7.83
N LEU A 519 2.26 28.08 -7.29
CA LEU A 519 3.07 29.07 -8.02
C LEU A 519 4.46 28.51 -8.40
N GLY A 520 4.52 27.24 -8.82
CA GLY A 520 5.77 26.64 -9.30
C GLY A 520 6.23 27.31 -10.59
N ASP A 521 7.55 27.38 -10.84
CA ASP A 521 8.14 28.09 -12.00
C ASP A 521 7.73 27.52 -13.40
N GLU A 522 6.92 26.46 -13.44
CA GLU A 522 6.35 25.83 -14.65
C GLU A 522 4.80 25.92 -14.68
N CYS A 523 4.21 26.70 -13.77
CA CYS A 523 2.89 27.27 -13.85
C CYS A 523 3.03 28.73 -14.35
#